data_AF-A0A1G1A8T6-F1
#
_entry.id   AF-A0A1G1A8T6-F1
#
_cell.length_a   1.000
_cell.length_b   1.000
_cell.length_c   1.000
_cell.angle_alpha   90.00
_cell.angle_beta   90.00
_cell.angle_gamma   90.00
#
_symmetry.space_group_name_H-M   'P 1'
#
loop_
_entity.id
_entity.type
_entity.pdbx_description
1 polymer ?
#
loop_
_entity_poly.entity_id
_entity_poly.type
_entity_poly.pdbx_seq_one_letter_code
_entity_poly.pdbx_strand_id
1 'polypeptide(L)'
;MFIVGLLAVMVFMSTCPVNAQQDEVARLNKEIAALKLQNEQLKVENQSLRKMLGQVLGNTDKPVSQNVLPGTPATQEIKKDTSAESGYWITTSSSKRHNKNCRYYKGSNGRFCGPNDGIACKICGG
;
A
#
# COMPACT_ATOMS: atom_id res chain seq x y z
N MET A 1 37.77 56.35 -4.35
CA MET A 1 37.75 55.26 -3.34
C MET A 1 36.37 54.58 -3.26
N PHE A 2 35.70 54.29 -4.39
CA PHE A 2 34.34 53.70 -4.40
C PHE A 2 34.09 52.69 -5.53
N ILE A 3 35.14 52.14 -6.17
CA ILE A 3 34.98 51.16 -7.27
C ILE A 3 35.43 49.74 -6.85
N VAL A 4 36.19 49.62 -5.75
CA VAL A 4 36.72 48.33 -5.28
C VAL A 4 35.68 47.53 -4.46
N GLY A 5 34.62 48.19 -3.97
CA GLY A 5 33.58 47.57 -3.14
C GLY A 5 32.47 46.84 -3.91
N LEU A 6 32.28 47.13 -5.20
CA LEU A 6 31.16 46.55 -5.97
C LEU A 6 31.49 45.18 -6.58
N LEU A 7 32.77 44.88 -6.79
CA LEU A 7 33.24 43.58 -7.33
C LEU A 7 33.31 42.48 -6.27
N ALA A 8 33.39 42.82 -4.98
CA ALA A 8 33.51 41.84 -3.90
C ALA A 8 32.18 41.13 -3.55
N VAL A 9 31.03 41.67 -3.98
CA VAL A 9 29.71 41.04 -3.73
C VAL A 9 29.39 39.94 -4.76
N MET A 10 30.06 39.93 -5.92
CA MET A 10 29.83 38.94 -6.98
C MET A 10 30.65 37.65 -6.85
N VAL A 11 31.57 37.56 -5.88
CA VAL A 11 32.45 36.37 -5.70
C VAL A 11 31.97 35.44 -4.57
N PHE A 12 30.95 35.85 -3.79
CA PHE A 12 30.28 35.01 -2.79
C PHE A 12 29.18 34.11 -3.38
N MET A 13 29.22 33.85 -4.69
CA MET A 13 28.48 32.78 -5.37
C MET A 13 29.42 31.60 -5.69
N SER A 14 30.49 31.42 -4.90
CA SER A 14 31.29 30.20 -4.87
C SER A 14 30.51 29.11 -4.13
N THR A 15 29.80 28.31 -4.93
CA THR A 15 29.70 26.85 -4.87
C THR A 15 29.31 26.17 -3.54
N CYS A 16 28.12 25.56 -3.59
CA CYS A 16 27.56 24.47 -2.75
C CYS A 16 26.69 24.93 -1.55
N PRO A 17 25.35 24.73 -1.62
CA PRO A 17 24.75 23.41 -1.36
C PRO A 17 23.63 22.97 -2.33
N VAL A 18 23.30 23.77 -3.36
CA VAL A 18 22.22 23.47 -4.31
C VAL A 18 22.50 22.18 -5.12
N ASN A 19 23.76 21.90 -5.45
CA ASN A 19 24.13 20.73 -6.24
C ASN A 19 23.89 19.39 -5.52
N ALA A 20 24.20 19.28 -4.23
CA ALA A 20 24.01 18.02 -3.49
C ALA A 20 22.51 17.64 -3.39
N GLN A 21 21.66 18.64 -3.18
CA GLN A 21 20.21 18.45 -3.13
C GLN A 21 19.64 18.17 -4.53
N GLN A 22 20.22 18.77 -5.58
CA GLN A 22 19.86 18.50 -6.97
C GLN A 22 20.27 17.08 -7.42
N ASP A 23 21.43 16.59 -6.98
CA ASP A 23 21.89 15.23 -7.27
C ASP A 23 21.02 14.17 -6.57
N GLU A 24 20.56 14.46 -5.35
CA GLU A 24 19.61 13.61 -4.64
C GLU A 24 18.25 13.56 -5.36
N VAL A 25 17.73 14.71 -5.79
CA VAL A 25 16.49 14.78 -6.57
C VAL A 25 16.64 14.03 -7.90
N ALA A 26 17.79 14.14 -8.56
CA ALA A 26 18.08 13.40 -9.79
C ALA A 26 18.11 11.88 -9.55
N ARG A 27 18.71 11.44 -8.44
CA ARG A 27 18.74 10.03 -8.03
C ARG A 27 17.34 9.50 -7.74
N LEU A 28 16.55 10.24 -6.95
CA LEU A 28 15.17 9.88 -6.62
C LEU A 28 14.29 9.82 -7.87
N ASN A 29 14.44 10.77 -8.79
CA ASN A 29 13.70 10.74 -10.06
C ASN A 29 14.07 9.53 -10.92
N LYS A 30 15.34 9.14 -10.95
CA LYS A 30 15.80 7.93 -11.64
C LYS A 30 15.21 6.67 -11.00
N GLU A 31 15.14 6.62 -9.67
CA GLU A 31 14.53 5.51 -8.94
C GLU A 31 13.02 5.43 -9.18
N ILE A 32 12.31 6.56 -9.16
CA ILE A 32 10.89 6.62 -9.50
C ILE A 32 10.64 6.11 -10.92
N ALA A 33 11.49 6.49 -11.88
CA ALA A 33 11.38 6.00 -13.26
C ALA A 33 11.59 4.48 -13.33
N ALA A 34 12.58 3.94 -12.64
CA ALA A 34 12.84 2.50 -12.56
C ALA A 34 11.69 1.73 -11.90
N LEU A 35 11.18 2.23 -10.77
CA LEU A 35 10.05 1.63 -10.04
C LEU A 35 8.76 1.67 -10.87
N LYS A 36 8.52 2.74 -11.63
CA LYS A 36 7.38 2.81 -12.55
C LYS A 36 7.49 1.76 -13.66
N LEU A 37 8.68 1.60 -14.24
CA LEU A 37 8.92 0.58 -15.28
C LEU A 37 8.68 -0.84 -14.74
N GLN A 38 9.20 -1.16 -13.55
CA GLN A 38 8.99 -2.45 -12.90
C GLN A 38 7.52 -2.71 -12.59
N ASN A 39 6.78 -1.70 -12.11
CA ASN A 39 5.35 -1.84 -11.84
C ASN A 39 4.55 -2.15 -13.12
N GLU A 40 4.86 -1.49 -14.23
CA GLU A 40 4.19 -1.77 -15.51
C GLU A 40 4.52 -3.20 -16.00
N GLN A 41 5.77 -3.64 -15.87
CA GLN A 41 6.16 -5.00 -16.20
C GLN A 41 5.40 -6.04 -15.34
N LEU A 42 5.35 -5.83 -14.02
CA LEU A 42 4.64 -6.72 -13.10
C LEU A 42 3.14 -6.72 -13.36
N LYS A 43 2.53 -5.60 -13.75
CA LYS A 43 1.11 -5.54 -14.15
C LYS A 43 0.85 -6.40 -15.37
N VAL A 44 1.71 -6.33 -16.39
CA VAL A 44 1.60 -7.15 -17.61
C VAL A 44 1.73 -8.64 -17.27
N GLU A 45 2.73 -9.00 -16.45
CA GLU A 45 2.92 -10.38 -16.01
C GLU A 45 1.70 -10.89 -15.23
N ASN A 46 1.21 -10.11 -14.27
CA ASN A 46 -0.01 -10.44 -13.53
C ASN A 46 -1.23 -10.59 -14.44
N GLN A 47 -1.38 -9.73 -15.45
CA GLN A 47 -2.47 -9.85 -16.42
C GLN A 47 -2.34 -11.13 -17.24
N SER A 48 -1.12 -11.51 -17.64
CA SER A 48 -0.85 -12.76 -18.36
C SER A 48 -1.16 -13.98 -17.50
N LEU A 49 -0.68 -14.00 -16.25
CA LEU A 49 -0.97 -15.06 -15.29
C LEU A 49 -2.48 -15.23 -15.06
N ARG A 50 -3.22 -14.12 -14.92
CA ARG A 50 -4.69 -14.16 -14.80
C ARG A 50 -5.38 -14.77 -16.01
N LYS A 51 -4.89 -14.47 -17.23
CA LYS A 51 -5.42 -15.08 -18.46
C LYS A 51 -5.13 -16.58 -18.50
N MET A 52 -3.91 -16.99 -18.17
CA MET A 52 -3.53 -18.41 -18.14
C MET A 52 -4.31 -19.18 -17.06
N LEU A 53 -4.44 -18.63 -15.86
CA LEU A 53 -5.24 -19.24 -14.79
C LEU A 53 -6.74 -19.29 -15.14
N GLY A 54 -7.28 -18.25 -15.78
CA GLY A 54 -8.66 -18.25 -16.26
C GLY A 54 -8.93 -19.33 -17.31
N GLN A 55 -7.92 -19.70 -18.11
CA GLN A 55 -7.98 -20.82 -19.04
C GLN A 55 -7.84 -22.17 -18.33
N VAL A 56 -6.96 -22.29 -17.34
CA VAL A 56 -6.77 -23.52 -16.54
C VAL A 56 -7.99 -23.84 -15.67
N LEU A 57 -8.69 -22.81 -15.16
CA LEU A 57 -9.92 -22.95 -14.36
C LEU A 57 -11.20 -22.97 -15.22
N GLY A 58 -11.08 -22.87 -16.56
CA GLY A 58 -12.20 -22.90 -17.50
C GLY A 58 -12.91 -24.25 -17.64
N ASN A 59 -12.48 -25.28 -16.91
CA ASN A 59 -13.11 -26.61 -16.84
C ASN A 59 -13.99 -26.80 -15.58
N THR A 60 -14.29 -25.75 -14.82
CA THR A 60 -15.29 -25.79 -13.76
C THR A 60 -16.45 -24.86 -14.11
N ASP A 61 -17.59 -25.46 -14.43
CA ASP A 61 -18.79 -24.82 -14.96
C ASP A 61 -19.38 -23.69 -14.09
N LYS A 62 -19.85 -22.65 -14.82
CA LYS A 62 -21.01 -21.78 -14.59
C LYS A 62 -20.76 -20.33 -14.09
N PRO A 63 -21.35 -19.30 -14.77
CA PRO A 63 -20.99 -17.89 -14.59
C PRO A 63 -21.84 -17.20 -13.50
N VAL A 64 -21.17 -16.43 -12.63
CA VAL A 64 -21.83 -15.40 -11.80
C VAL A 64 -21.66 -14.06 -12.49
N SER A 65 -22.82 -13.48 -12.80
CA SER A 65 -23.05 -12.22 -13.48
C SER A 65 -22.29 -11.06 -12.85
N GLN A 66 -21.57 -10.34 -13.71
CA GLN A 66 -20.83 -9.13 -13.42
C GLN A 66 -21.80 -7.96 -13.23
N ASN A 67 -21.59 -7.17 -12.17
CA ASN A 67 -21.93 -5.76 -12.23
C ASN A 67 -20.78 -4.96 -11.61
N VAL A 68 -19.79 -4.58 -12.42
CA VAL A 68 -18.74 -3.64 -12.01
C VAL A 68 -18.48 -2.66 -13.16
N LEU A 69 -18.90 -1.42 -12.90
CA LEU A 69 -18.63 -0.20 -13.68
C LEU A 69 -17.20 0.31 -13.38
N PRO A 70 -16.53 1.04 -14.30
CA PRO A 70 -15.08 1.17 -14.28
C PRO A 70 -14.56 2.43 -13.57
N GLY A 71 -13.38 2.29 -12.95
CA GLY A 71 -12.40 3.37 -12.85
C GLY A 71 -12.02 3.79 -11.43
N THR A 72 -10.86 3.32 -10.94
CA THR A 72 -9.89 4.17 -10.22
C THR A 72 -8.51 3.48 -10.13
N PRO A 73 -7.39 4.17 -10.42
CA PRO A 73 -6.05 3.59 -10.39
C PRO A 73 -5.52 3.43 -8.96
N ALA A 74 -5.14 2.20 -8.61
CA ALA A 74 -4.55 1.85 -7.32
C ALA A 74 -3.05 2.19 -7.25
N THR A 75 -2.72 3.28 -6.56
CA THR A 75 -1.45 3.41 -5.83
C THR A 75 -1.63 2.66 -4.51
N GLN A 76 -0.85 1.60 -4.31
CA GLN A 76 -0.85 0.82 -3.08
C GLN A 76 -0.14 1.63 -1.99
N GLU A 77 -0.93 2.29 -1.15
CA GLU A 77 -0.47 2.76 0.16
C GLU A 77 -1.04 1.85 1.26
N ILE A 78 -0.11 1.33 2.06
CA ILE A 78 -0.20 0.73 3.40
C ILE A 78 -1.62 0.35 3.87
N LYS A 79 -1.80 -0.98 3.99
CA LYS A 79 -2.76 -1.71 4.85
C LYS A 79 -3.58 -0.82 5.79
N LYS A 80 -4.70 -0.31 5.28
CA LYS A 80 -5.87 -0.07 6.10
C LYS A 80 -6.84 -1.17 5.72
N ASP A 81 -6.81 -2.24 6.52
CA ASP A 81 -7.71 -3.38 6.40
C ASP A 81 -9.12 -2.87 6.20
N THR A 82 -9.57 -2.95 4.96
CA THR A 82 -10.98 -2.94 4.67
C THR A 82 -11.50 -4.18 5.37
N SER A 83 -12.21 -3.92 6.46
CA SER A 83 -13.23 -4.74 7.09
C SER A 83 -14.26 -5.22 6.05
N ALA A 84 -13.81 -5.92 5.01
CA ALA A 84 -14.57 -7.03 4.47
C ALA A 84 -14.75 -7.96 5.67
N GLU A 85 -16.00 -8.29 5.99
CA GLU A 85 -16.42 -9.00 7.19
C GLU A 85 -15.73 -10.38 7.27
N SER A 86 -14.46 -10.39 7.67
CA SER A 86 -13.58 -11.54 7.86
C SER A 86 -14.12 -12.52 8.91
N GLY A 87 -15.25 -12.17 9.53
CA GLY A 87 -15.92 -12.96 10.54
C GLY A 87 -15.27 -12.90 11.91
N TYR A 88 -14.23 -12.06 12.07
CA TYR A 88 -13.49 -11.92 13.32
C TYR A 88 -13.62 -10.51 13.90
N TRP A 89 -13.81 -10.44 15.22
CA TRP A 89 -13.91 -9.23 16.02
C TRP A 89 -12.74 -9.20 17.01
N ILE A 90 -11.98 -8.10 17.03
CA ILE A 90 -10.92 -7.89 18.02
C ILE A 90 -11.36 -6.89 19.07
N THR A 91 -11.25 -7.26 20.35
CA THR A 91 -11.48 -6.34 21.46
C THR A 91 -10.28 -5.39 21.61
N THR A 92 -10.51 -4.08 21.61
CA THR A 92 -9.44 -3.07 21.64
C THR A 92 -8.62 -3.12 22.93
N SER A 93 -9.25 -3.39 24.08
CA SER A 93 -8.58 -3.38 25.39
C SER A 93 -7.65 -4.56 25.65
N SER A 94 -7.95 -5.74 25.09
CA SER A 94 -7.19 -6.97 25.34
C SER A 94 -6.50 -7.53 24.09
N SER A 95 -6.72 -6.89 22.94
CA SER A 95 -6.27 -7.34 21.62
C SER A 95 -6.61 -8.81 21.33
N LYS A 96 -7.71 -9.31 21.91
CA LYS A 96 -8.19 -10.68 21.71
C LYS A 96 -9.14 -10.76 20.52
N ARG A 97 -8.88 -11.72 19.64
CA ARG A 97 -9.68 -12.04 18.45
C ARG A 97 -10.75 -13.07 18.80
N HIS A 98 -11.96 -12.81 18.31
CA HIS A 98 -13.17 -13.60 18.53
C HIS A 98 -13.87 -13.86 17.19
N ASN A 99 -14.40 -15.07 16.99
CA ASN A 99 -15.18 -15.43 15.81
C ASN A 99 -16.67 -15.30 16.09
N LYS A 100 -17.50 -15.40 15.05
CA LYS A 100 -18.97 -15.26 15.13
C LYS A 100 -19.65 -16.13 16.19
N ASN A 101 -19.02 -17.25 16.59
CA ASN A 101 -19.57 -18.18 17.59
C ASN A 101 -19.17 -17.83 19.03
N CYS A 102 -18.29 -16.84 19.23
CA CYS A 102 -17.85 -16.43 20.55
C CYS A 102 -18.85 -15.47 21.20
N ARG A 103 -19.14 -15.67 22.50
CA ARG A 103 -19.97 -14.76 23.31
C ARG A 103 -19.48 -13.30 23.29
N TYR A 104 -18.18 -13.06 23.08
CA TYR A 104 -17.58 -11.72 23.09
C TYR A 104 -17.49 -11.08 21.69
N TYR A 105 -17.94 -11.78 20.64
CA TYR A 105 -18.00 -11.25 19.28
C TYR A 105 -19.01 -10.11 19.19
N LYS A 106 -18.58 -8.93 18.71
CA LYS A 106 -19.39 -7.70 18.61
C LYS A 106 -20.02 -7.21 19.94
N GLY A 107 -19.80 -7.89 21.06
CA GLY A 107 -20.33 -7.52 22.38
C GLY A 107 -19.38 -6.67 23.23
N SER A 108 -18.15 -6.46 22.76
CA SER A 108 -17.11 -5.67 23.44
C SER A 108 -16.69 -4.49 22.58
N ASN A 109 -16.12 -3.44 23.20
CA ASN A 109 -15.51 -2.33 22.47
C ASN A 109 -14.35 -2.86 21.60
N GLY A 110 -14.53 -2.82 20.28
CA GLY A 110 -13.66 -3.51 19.34
C GLY A 110 -13.92 -3.12 17.90
N ARG A 111 -13.28 -3.85 16.98
CA ARG A 111 -13.43 -3.69 15.53
C ARG A 111 -13.36 -5.02 14.83
N PHE A 112 -13.80 -5.07 13.57
CA PHE A 112 -13.48 -6.19 12.69
C PHE A 112 -11.97 -6.26 12.44
N CYS A 113 -11.47 -7.48 12.26
CA CYS A 113 -10.05 -7.77 12.18
C CYS A 113 -9.78 -9.00 11.29
N GLY A 114 -8.59 -9.12 10.72
CA GLY A 114 -8.19 -10.29 9.94
C GLY A 114 -7.98 -11.56 10.79
N PRO A 115 -7.87 -12.74 10.15
CA PRO A 115 -7.58 -14.01 10.83
C PRO A 115 -6.22 -14.04 11.56
N ASN A 116 -5.30 -13.13 11.22
CA ASN A 116 -3.96 -13.03 11.81
C ASN A 116 -3.83 -11.84 12.79
N ASP A 117 -4.92 -11.14 13.09
CA ASP A 117 -4.87 -9.95 13.95
C ASP A 117 -4.96 -10.31 15.42
N GLY A 118 -4.05 -9.77 16.23
CA GLY A 118 -4.06 -9.93 17.68
C GLY A 118 -3.94 -11.38 18.15
N ILE A 119 -4.41 -11.61 19.37
CA ILE A 119 -4.28 -12.89 20.07
C ILE A 119 -5.58 -13.68 19.93
N ALA A 120 -5.53 -14.90 19.42
CA ALA A 120 -6.69 -15.79 19.36
C ALA A 120 -7.30 -16.02 20.76
N CYS A 121 -8.62 -15.89 20.87
CA CYS A 121 -9.31 -16.23 22.11
C CYS A 121 -9.16 -17.74 22.41
N LYS A 122 -8.74 -18.08 23.63
CA LYS A 122 -8.54 -19.49 24.06
C LYS A 122 -9.83 -20.31 24.06
N ILE A 123 -11.00 -19.66 24.11
CA ILE A 123 -12.31 -20.33 24.17
C ILE A 123 -12.85 -20.63 22.78
N CYS A 124 -12.73 -19.68 21.83
CA CYS A 124 -13.29 -19.84 20.49
C CYS A 124 -12.24 -20.07 19.40
N GLY A 125 -10.94 -19.96 19.69
CA GLY A 125 -9.85 -20.16 18.73
C GLY A 125 -9.46 -18.92 17.92
N GLY A 126 -10.08 -17.77 18.18
CA GLY A 126 -9.99 -16.64 17.27
C GLY A 126 -11.12 -16.68 16.28
#